data_AF-A0A0Q9F431-F1
#
_entry.id   AF-A0A0Q9F431-F1
#
_cell.length_a   1.000
_cell.length_b   1.000
_cell.length_c   1.000
_cell.angle_alpha   90.00
_cell.angle_beta   90.00
_cell.angle_gamma   90.00
#
_symmetry.space_group_name_H-M   'P 1'
#
loop_
_entity.id
_entity.type
_entity.pdbx_description
1 polymer ?
#
loop_
_entity_poly.entity_id
_entity_poly.type
_entity_poly.pdbx_seq_one_letter_code
_entity_poly.pdbx_strand_id
1 'polypeptide(L)'
;MAAPPPGMSASEPSPLHDFAGRVAAVDWDAYARPDGIDAAAVRDALAQALHAHDRSSSERAYRAVLQAVGDDRAGSYCAVAVAVLPFLGELMRHGDSWPRSTALEAFVDLALSFEPDAGQQALAAELARQARALRPVLEAIAAQGGADAVTAHQALLGLEPGPD
;
A
#
# COMPACT_ATOMS: atom_id res chain seq x y z
N MET A 1 -41.51 -22.62 -26.43
CA MET A 1 -40.42 -22.58 -25.44
C MET A 1 -39.31 -21.71 -26.00
N ALA A 2 -39.16 -20.49 -25.48
CA ALA A 2 -38.07 -19.60 -25.87
C ALA A 2 -36.80 -20.01 -25.10
N ALA A 3 -35.69 -20.16 -25.81
CA ALA A 3 -34.37 -20.38 -25.20
C ALA A 3 -33.90 -19.09 -24.50
N PRO A 4 -33.21 -19.20 -23.34
CA PRO A 4 -32.63 -18.03 -22.69
C PRO A 4 -31.43 -17.50 -23.49
N PRO A 5 -31.16 -16.18 -23.44
CA PRO A 5 -30.02 -15.59 -24.14
C PRO A 5 -28.68 -16.03 -23.50
N PRO A 6 -27.65 -16.35 -24.31
CA PRO A 6 -26.31 -16.62 -23.82
C PRO A 6 -25.56 -15.30 -23.63
N GLY A 7 -24.95 -15.10 -22.47
CA GLY A 7 -24.06 -13.95 -22.25
C GLY A 7 -24.22 -13.30 -20.89
N MET A 8 -24.08 -14.08 -19.82
CA MET A 8 -23.54 -13.54 -18.58
C MET A 8 -22.14 -14.14 -18.45
N SER A 9 -21.15 -13.45 -19.01
CA SER A 9 -19.76 -13.70 -18.60
C SER A 9 -19.73 -13.58 -17.09
N ALA A 10 -19.33 -14.64 -16.40
CA ALA A 10 -19.01 -14.55 -14.99
C ALA A 10 -18.00 -13.42 -14.85
N SER A 11 -18.37 -12.32 -14.18
CA SER A 11 -17.44 -11.25 -13.86
C SER A 11 -16.26 -11.90 -13.16
N GLU A 12 -15.06 -11.78 -13.73
CA GLU A 12 -13.85 -12.28 -13.10
C GLU A 12 -13.79 -11.68 -11.68
N PRO A 13 -13.55 -12.51 -10.65
CA PRO A 13 -13.56 -12.02 -9.29
C PRO A 13 -12.45 -10.99 -9.13
N SER A 14 -12.79 -9.80 -8.62
CA SER A 14 -11.85 -8.68 -8.44
C SER A 14 -10.53 -9.19 -7.85
N PRO A 15 -9.34 -8.77 -8.32
CA PRO A 15 -8.06 -9.19 -7.74
C PRO A 15 -7.94 -8.97 -6.22
N LEU A 16 -8.78 -8.09 -5.66
CA LEU A 16 -8.89 -7.82 -4.22
C LEU A 16 -9.87 -8.73 -3.46
N HIS A 17 -10.56 -9.68 -4.12
CA HIS A 17 -11.59 -10.52 -3.50
C HIS A 17 -11.10 -11.34 -2.29
N ASP A 18 -9.83 -11.74 -2.29
CA ASP A 18 -9.18 -12.49 -1.21
C ASP A 18 -8.07 -11.67 -0.52
N PHE A 19 -8.11 -10.33 -0.64
CA PHE A 19 -7.10 -9.46 -0.04
C PHE A 19 -6.98 -9.69 1.47
N ALA A 20 -8.13 -9.73 2.17
CA ALA A 20 -8.16 -9.98 3.62
C ALA A 20 -7.61 -11.37 4.00
N GLY A 21 -7.86 -12.39 3.17
CA GLY A 21 -7.31 -13.74 3.38
C GLY A 21 -5.80 -13.77 3.26
N ARG A 22 -5.24 -13.12 2.23
CA ARG A 22 -3.79 -12.97 2.06
C ARG A 22 -3.13 -12.16 3.18
N VAL A 23 -3.76 -11.07 3.62
CA VAL A 23 -3.30 -10.28 4.77
C VAL A 23 -3.33 -11.11 6.05
N ALA A 24 -4.37 -11.93 6.26
CA ALA A 24 -4.44 -12.80 7.44
C ALA A 24 -3.40 -13.93 7.43
N ALA A 25 -2.99 -14.39 6.25
CA ALA A 25 -2.04 -15.49 6.07
C ALA A 25 -0.58 -15.12 6.35
N VAL A 26 -0.24 -13.83 6.42
CA VAL A 26 1.10 -13.38 6.77
C VAL A 26 1.37 -13.62 8.24
N ASP A 27 2.54 -14.19 8.54
CA ASP A 27 3.08 -14.27 9.89
C ASP A 27 3.64 -12.90 10.30
N TRP A 28 2.76 -12.01 10.73
CA TRP A 28 3.13 -10.65 11.12
C TRP A 28 4.08 -10.63 12.32
N ASP A 29 4.07 -11.66 13.17
CA ASP A 29 4.93 -11.76 14.36
C ASP A 29 6.39 -12.05 14.02
N ALA A 30 6.68 -12.44 12.77
CA ALA A 30 8.03 -12.55 12.25
C ALA A 30 8.72 -11.20 11.99
N TYR A 31 7.97 -10.09 12.02
CA TYR A 31 8.47 -8.75 11.71
C TYR A 31 8.47 -7.87 12.96
N ALA A 32 9.57 -7.13 13.16
CA ALA A 32 9.60 -6.05 14.14
C ALA A 32 8.55 -4.99 13.81
N ARG A 33 7.82 -4.53 14.84
CA ARG A 33 6.72 -3.57 14.76
C ARG A 33 6.93 -2.44 15.79
N PRO A 34 6.24 -1.31 15.65
CA PRO A 34 6.24 -0.26 16.66
C PRO A 34 5.74 -0.77 18.02
N ASP A 35 6.23 -0.17 19.09
CA ASP A 35 5.83 -0.52 20.45
C ASP A 35 4.31 -0.39 20.65
N GLY A 36 3.69 -1.43 21.21
CA GLY A 36 2.25 -1.45 21.45
C GLY A 36 1.38 -1.77 20.23
N ILE A 37 1.99 -2.03 19.06
CA ILE A 37 1.29 -2.47 17.85
C ILE A 37 1.39 -3.99 17.70
N ASP A 38 0.24 -4.66 17.71
CA ASP A 38 0.13 -6.09 17.47
C ASP A 38 -0.16 -6.42 16.00
N ALA A 39 -0.14 -7.73 15.68
CA ALA A 39 -0.47 -8.20 14.34
C ALA A 39 -1.90 -7.85 13.90
N ALA A 40 -2.85 -7.71 14.83
CA ALA A 40 -4.23 -7.37 14.52
C ALA A 40 -4.33 -5.92 14.02
N ALA A 41 -3.62 -4.99 14.67
CA ALA A 41 -3.57 -3.59 14.25
C ALA A 41 -3.03 -3.41 12.82
N VAL A 42 -2.03 -4.20 12.39
CA VAL A 42 -1.52 -4.18 11.01
C VAL A 42 -2.58 -4.64 10.02
N ARG A 43 -3.28 -5.75 10.34
CA ARG A 43 -4.38 -6.28 9.50
C ARG A 43 -5.52 -5.28 9.41
N ASP A 44 -5.89 -4.66 10.53
CA ASP A 44 -6.96 -3.68 10.60
C ASP A 44 -6.63 -2.41 9.81
N ALA A 45 -5.37 -1.96 9.83
CA ALA A 45 -4.93 -0.83 9.03
C ALA A 45 -5.05 -1.11 7.51
N LEU A 46 -4.63 -2.28 7.06
CA LEU A 46 -4.78 -2.69 5.66
C LEU A 46 -6.25 -2.88 5.26
N ALA A 47 -7.08 -3.42 6.15
CA ALA A 47 -8.52 -3.52 5.93
C ALA A 47 -9.18 -2.13 5.84
N GLN A 48 -8.78 -1.18 6.68
CA GLN A 48 -9.25 0.21 6.60
C GLN A 48 -8.87 0.86 5.27
N ALA A 49 -7.64 0.64 4.78
CA ALA A 49 -7.21 1.14 3.47
C ALA A 49 -8.04 0.54 2.32
N LEU A 50 -8.30 -0.78 2.36
CA LEU A 50 -9.18 -1.44 1.39
C LEU A 50 -10.61 -0.87 1.38
N HIS A 51 -11.13 -0.50 2.55
CA HIS A 51 -12.52 -0.04 2.72
C HIS A 51 -12.69 1.48 2.78
N ALA A 52 -11.63 2.25 2.48
CA ALA A 52 -11.73 3.69 2.33
C ALA A 52 -12.71 4.01 1.18
N HIS A 53 -13.64 4.92 1.43
CA HIS A 53 -14.72 5.26 0.48
C HIS A 53 -15.07 6.76 0.46
N ASP A 54 -14.41 7.54 1.31
CA ASP A 54 -14.48 8.99 1.35
C ASP A 54 -13.16 9.56 1.90
N ARG A 55 -13.06 10.89 1.90
CA ARG A 55 -11.88 11.60 2.40
C ARG A 55 -11.54 11.25 3.85
N SER A 56 -12.56 11.15 4.71
CA SER A 56 -12.35 10.95 6.15
C SER A 56 -11.88 9.52 6.45
N SER A 57 -12.44 8.52 5.77
CA SER A 57 -11.99 7.13 5.86
C SER A 57 -10.61 6.94 5.25
N SER A 58 -10.30 7.61 4.12
CA SER A 58 -8.96 7.61 3.51
C SER A 58 -7.92 8.18 4.47
N GLU A 59 -8.16 9.35 5.05
CA GLU A 59 -7.21 9.99 5.98
C GLU A 59 -6.97 9.13 7.24
N ARG A 60 -8.03 8.54 7.79
CA ARG A 60 -7.91 7.60 8.93
C ARG A 60 -7.13 6.34 8.54
N ALA A 61 -7.42 5.75 7.39
CA ALA A 61 -6.75 4.55 6.91
C ALA A 61 -5.26 4.81 6.64
N TYR A 62 -4.95 5.94 6.00
CA TYR A 62 -3.57 6.38 5.77
C TYR A 62 -2.79 6.50 7.09
N ARG A 63 -3.34 7.22 8.09
CA ARG A 63 -2.71 7.34 9.42
C ARG A 63 -2.58 5.98 10.11
N ALA A 64 -3.61 5.12 10.02
CA ALA A 64 -3.58 3.79 10.59
C ALA A 64 -2.46 2.93 9.98
N VAL A 65 -2.26 3.00 8.66
CA VAL A 65 -1.16 2.31 7.97
C VAL A 65 0.18 2.80 8.47
N LEU A 66 0.43 4.12 8.51
CA LEU A 66 1.71 4.66 8.95
C LEU A 66 2.02 4.32 10.41
N GLN A 67 1.03 4.41 11.30
CA GLN A 67 1.17 4.01 12.70
C GLN A 67 1.40 2.51 12.88
N ALA A 68 0.82 1.68 12.02
CA ALA A 68 1.01 0.22 12.09
C ALA A 68 2.42 -0.20 11.70
N VAL A 69 3.12 0.61 10.89
CA VAL A 69 4.44 0.25 10.36
C VAL A 69 5.61 1.05 10.92
N GLY A 70 5.35 2.12 11.67
CA GLY A 70 6.40 3.03 12.13
C GLY A 70 5.93 4.11 13.10
N ASP A 71 6.77 5.13 13.28
CA ASP A 71 6.40 6.37 13.95
C ASP A 71 6.23 7.48 12.90
N ASP A 72 4.97 7.70 12.53
CA ASP A 72 4.51 8.76 11.64
C ASP A 72 5.01 10.16 12.05
N ARG A 73 5.24 10.41 13.35
CA ARG A 73 5.75 11.71 13.82
C ARG A 73 7.26 11.84 13.68
N ALA A 74 7.99 10.74 13.79
CA ALA A 74 9.44 10.71 13.63
C ALA A 74 9.85 10.53 12.16
N GLY A 75 8.92 10.14 11.28
CA GLY A 75 9.22 9.76 9.91
C GLY A 75 10.08 8.50 9.85
N SER A 76 9.80 7.52 10.72
CA SER A 76 10.55 6.27 10.75
C SER A 76 9.67 5.04 10.57
N TYR A 77 10.23 3.95 10.01
CA TYR A 77 9.54 2.67 9.83
C TYR A 77 10.31 1.48 10.41
N CYS A 78 9.59 0.44 10.80
CA CYS A 78 10.12 -0.84 11.26
C CYS A 78 10.07 -1.91 10.15
N ALA A 79 10.61 -3.11 10.44
CA ALA A 79 10.64 -4.25 9.52
C ALA A 79 9.28 -4.62 8.91
N VAL A 80 8.18 -4.43 9.64
CA VAL A 80 6.83 -4.71 9.13
C VAL A 80 6.45 -3.87 7.90
N ALA A 81 7.06 -2.69 7.69
CA ALA A 81 6.82 -1.87 6.50
C ALA A 81 7.18 -2.61 5.20
N VAL A 82 8.24 -3.41 5.24
CA VAL A 82 8.67 -4.26 4.11
C VAL A 82 7.64 -5.33 3.78
N ALA A 83 6.91 -5.85 4.78
CA ALA A 83 5.85 -6.82 4.58
C ALA A 83 4.52 -6.18 4.12
N VAL A 84 4.30 -4.91 4.49
CA VAL A 84 3.09 -4.14 4.12
C VAL A 84 3.15 -3.63 2.69
N LEU A 85 4.34 -3.26 2.19
CA LEU A 85 4.50 -2.62 0.89
C LEU A 85 3.90 -3.38 -0.30
N PRO A 86 3.97 -4.73 -0.40
CA PRO A 86 3.30 -5.48 -1.46
C PRO A 86 1.78 -5.30 -1.47
N PHE A 87 1.15 -5.23 -0.30
CA PHE A 87 -0.30 -5.02 -0.17
C PHE A 87 -0.71 -3.61 -0.59
N LEU A 88 0.09 -2.60 -0.24
CA LEU A 88 -0.10 -1.25 -0.79
C LEU A 88 0.03 -1.28 -2.32
N GLY A 89 0.99 -2.03 -2.86
CA GLY A 89 1.14 -2.28 -4.30
C GLY A 89 -0.12 -2.86 -4.96
N GLU A 90 -0.79 -3.80 -4.31
CA GLU A 90 -2.06 -4.37 -4.78
C GLU A 90 -3.20 -3.33 -4.76
N LEU A 91 -3.33 -2.57 -3.67
CA LEU A 91 -4.34 -1.50 -3.55
C LEU A 91 -4.10 -0.39 -4.57
N MET A 92 -2.85 -0.02 -4.85
CA MET A 92 -2.52 0.92 -5.90
C MET A 92 -2.92 0.39 -7.29
N ARG A 93 -2.66 -0.90 -7.56
CA ARG A 93 -2.92 -1.50 -8.87
C ARG A 93 -4.40 -1.76 -9.13
N HIS A 94 -5.14 -2.16 -8.10
CA HIS A 94 -6.49 -2.72 -8.24
C HIS A 94 -7.56 -2.01 -7.43
N GLY A 95 -7.19 -1.11 -6.52
CA GLY A 95 -8.14 -0.28 -5.78
C GLY A 95 -8.75 0.77 -6.70
N ASP A 96 -9.98 1.16 -6.41
CA ASP A 96 -10.72 2.17 -7.17
C ASP A 96 -10.96 3.42 -6.31
N SER A 97 -10.51 4.59 -6.78
CA SER A 97 -10.64 5.85 -6.05
C SER A 97 -9.94 5.80 -4.67
N TRP A 98 -10.68 5.91 -3.57
CA TRP A 98 -10.12 6.13 -2.23
C TRP A 98 -9.08 5.09 -1.77
N PRO A 99 -9.27 3.76 -1.91
CA PRO A 99 -8.24 2.79 -1.52
C PRO A 99 -6.93 2.95 -2.30
N ARG A 100 -7.00 3.32 -3.58
CA ARG A 100 -5.83 3.61 -4.41
C ARG A 100 -5.11 4.86 -3.92
N SER A 101 -5.86 5.95 -3.71
CA SER A 101 -5.32 7.20 -3.20
C SER A 101 -4.68 7.01 -1.82
N THR A 102 -5.35 6.32 -0.90
CA THR A 102 -4.82 5.97 0.44
C THR A 102 -3.50 5.21 0.32
N ALA A 103 -3.44 4.20 -0.55
CA ALA A 103 -2.24 3.39 -0.73
C ALA A 103 -1.08 4.17 -1.36
N LEU A 104 -1.36 5.07 -2.32
CA LEU A 104 -0.36 5.96 -2.92
C LEU A 104 0.23 6.93 -1.90
N GLU A 105 -0.62 7.56 -1.08
CA GLU A 105 -0.16 8.51 -0.05
C GLU A 105 0.73 7.79 0.98
N ALA A 106 0.29 6.64 1.48
CA ALA A 106 1.10 5.84 2.41
C ALA A 106 2.41 5.35 1.76
N PHE A 107 2.36 4.95 0.49
CA PHE A 107 3.55 4.55 -0.27
C PHE A 107 4.57 5.69 -0.37
N VAL A 108 4.12 6.90 -0.72
CA VAL A 108 5.00 8.07 -0.87
C VAL A 108 5.76 8.33 0.43
N ASP A 109 5.07 8.37 1.57
CA ASP A 109 5.74 8.64 2.83
C ASP A 109 6.70 7.52 3.22
N LEU A 110 6.28 6.25 3.11
CA LEU A 110 7.14 5.13 3.49
C LEU A 110 8.37 5.00 2.59
N ALA A 111 8.21 5.16 1.29
CA ALA A 111 9.29 4.90 0.33
C ALA A 111 10.21 6.09 0.11
N LEU A 112 9.75 7.33 0.34
CA LEU A 112 10.45 8.54 -0.09
C LEU A 112 10.71 9.55 1.03
N SER A 113 9.94 9.50 2.12
CA SER A 113 10.06 10.46 3.23
C SER A 113 10.63 9.82 4.49
N PHE A 114 10.28 8.56 4.75
CA PHE A 114 10.63 7.89 6.00
C PHE A 114 11.97 7.17 5.92
N GLU A 115 12.60 7.03 7.06
CA GLU A 115 13.85 6.28 7.25
C GLU A 115 13.63 5.03 8.11
N PRO A 116 14.45 3.98 8.01
CA PRO A 116 14.37 2.88 8.98
C PRO A 116 14.61 3.38 10.40
N ASP A 117 13.88 2.81 11.35
CA ASP A 117 14.10 3.07 12.77
C ASP A 117 15.53 2.69 13.22
N ALA A 118 15.98 3.28 14.32
CA ALA A 118 17.35 3.13 14.80
C ALA A 118 17.70 1.65 15.04
N GLY A 119 18.76 1.17 14.37
CA GLY A 119 19.19 -0.23 14.43
C GLY A 119 18.61 -1.12 13.33
N GLN A 120 17.76 -0.58 12.47
CA GLN A 120 17.12 -1.29 11.35
C GLN A 120 17.56 -0.76 9.97
N GLN A 121 18.69 -0.06 9.87
CA GLN A 121 19.17 0.57 8.63
C GLN A 121 19.33 -0.42 7.45
N ALA A 122 19.58 -1.70 7.74
CA ALA A 122 19.65 -2.75 6.73
C ALA A 122 18.34 -2.91 5.93
N LEU A 123 17.19 -2.46 6.46
CA LEU A 123 15.90 -2.51 5.78
C LEU A 123 15.80 -1.54 4.60
N ALA A 124 16.54 -0.44 4.61
CA ALA A 124 16.41 0.62 3.58
C ALA A 124 16.60 0.06 2.17
N ALA A 125 17.60 -0.78 1.97
CA ALA A 125 17.90 -1.38 0.66
C ALA A 125 16.74 -2.27 0.17
N GLU A 126 16.13 -3.02 1.07
CA GLU A 126 15.02 -3.92 0.75
C GLU A 126 13.73 -3.16 0.47
N LEU A 127 13.38 -2.17 1.31
CA LEU A 127 12.23 -1.31 1.07
C LEU A 127 12.38 -0.57 -0.26
N ALA A 128 13.55 0.03 -0.53
CA ALA A 128 13.82 0.72 -1.79
C ALA A 128 13.77 -0.23 -2.99
N ARG A 129 14.26 -1.47 -2.86
CA ARG A 129 14.17 -2.50 -3.92
C ARG A 129 12.71 -2.81 -4.25
N GLN A 130 11.87 -3.03 -3.23
CA GLN A 130 10.45 -3.28 -3.43
C GLN A 130 9.70 -2.06 -3.98
N ALA A 131 10.01 -0.86 -3.49
CA ALA A 131 9.42 0.38 -3.98
C ALA A 131 9.73 0.60 -5.48
N ARG A 132 10.97 0.35 -5.91
CA ARG A 132 11.34 0.38 -7.34
C ARG A 132 10.60 -0.67 -8.16
N ALA A 133 10.32 -1.85 -7.61
CA ALA A 133 9.54 -2.87 -8.30
C ALA A 133 8.08 -2.45 -8.55
N LEU A 134 7.58 -1.42 -7.86
CA LEU A 134 6.25 -0.84 -8.07
C LEU A 134 6.23 0.26 -9.15
N ARG A 135 7.38 0.61 -9.75
CA ARG A 135 7.47 1.60 -10.85
C ARG A 135 6.42 1.36 -11.96
N PRO A 136 6.23 0.14 -12.50
CA PRO A 136 5.23 -0.07 -13.56
C PRO A 136 3.79 0.24 -13.11
N VAL A 137 3.48 0.07 -11.82
CA VAL A 137 2.16 0.42 -11.26
C VAL A 137 1.99 1.93 -11.23
N LEU A 138 3.02 2.65 -10.75
CA LEU A 138 3.01 4.11 -10.71
C LEU A 138 2.92 4.71 -12.12
N GLU A 139 3.64 4.17 -13.10
CA GLU A 139 3.57 4.58 -14.51
C GLU A 139 2.14 4.39 -15.07
N ALA A 140 1.51 3.25 -14.77
CA ALA A 140 0.14 2.98 -15.19
C ALA A 140 -0.88 3.95 -14.57
N ILE A 141 -0.71 4.30 -13.29
CA ILE A 141 -1.58 5.29 -12.61
C ILE A 141 -1.35 6.68 -13.18
N ALA A 142 -0.10 7.09 -13.35
CA ALA A 142 0.29 8.38 -13.92
C ALA A 142 -0.32 8.59 -15.32
N ALA A 143 -0.33 7.54 -16.15
CA ALA A 143 -0.90 7.58 -17.49
C ALA A 143 -2.44 7.75 -17.52
N GLN A 144 -3.16 7.41 -16.44
CA GLN A 144 -4.62 7.53 -16.37
C GLN A 144 -5.09 8.99 -16.16
N GLY A 145 -4.22 9.87 -15.68
CA GLY A 145 -4.58 11.23 -15.28
C GLY A 145 -5.37 11.32 -13.97
N GLY A 146 -5.83 12.52 -13.62
CA GLY A 146 -6.58 12.77 -12.37
C GLY A 146 -5.68 13.04 -11.15
N ALA A 147 -6.27 13.01 -9.95
CA ALA A 147 -5.57 13.35 -8.71
C ALA A 147 -4.45 12.35 -8.39
N ASP A 148 -4.72 11.04 -8.50
CA ASP A 148 -3.75 9.98 -8.24
C ASP A 148 -2.54 10.02 -9.18
N ALA A 149 -2.73 10.50 -10.42
CA ALA A 149 -1.64 10.63 -11.38
C ALA A 149 -0.58 11.66 -10.93
N VAL A 150 -0.99 12.73 -10.25
CA VAL A 150 -0.06 13.72 -9.70
C VAL A 150 0.81 13.08 -8.63
N THR A 151 0.20 12.35 -7.69
CA THR A 151 0.91 11.63 -6.63
C THR A 151 1.82 10.55 -7.21
N ALA A 152 1.36 9.80 -8.22
CA ALA A 152 2.16 8.78 -8.89
C ALA A 152 3.37 9.39 -9.63
N HIS A 153 3.22 10.56 -10.26
CA HIS A 153 4.34 11.28 -10.86
C HIS A 153 5.37 11.74 -9.82
N GLN A 154 4.91 12.28 -8.68
CA GLN A 154 5.80 12.63 -7.57
C GLN A 154 6.57 11.40 -7.08
N ALA A 155 5.86 10.27 -6.94
CA ALA A 155 6.46 9.02 -6.52
C ALA A 155 7.54 8.54 -7.50
N LEU A 156 7.28 8.61 -8.80
CA LEU A 156 8.25 8.24 -9.84
C LEU A 156 9.51 9.11 -9.80
N LEU A 157 9.36 10.42 -9.60
CA LEU A 157 10.49 11.34 -9.46
C LEU A 157 11.35 11.03 -8.23
N GLY A 158 10.73 10.64 -7.12
CA GLY A 158 11.45 10.26 -5.90
C GLY A 158 12.18 8.93 -5.98
N LEU A 159 11.75 8.02 -6.88
CA LEU A 159 12.38 6.71 -7.09
C LEU A 159 13.56 6.74 -8.07
N GLU A 160 13.81 7.86 -8.75
CA GLU A 160 14.98 8.01 -9.61
C GLU A 160 16.27 7.80 -8.80
N PRO A 161 17.29 7.13 -9.36
CA PRO A 161 18.54 6.91 -8.64
C PRO A 161 19.15 8.27 -8.24
N GLY A 162 19.41 8.43 -6.94
CA GLY A 162 20.29 9.51 -6.48
C GLY A 162 21.64 9.40 -7.19
N PRO A 163 22.37 10.52 -7.37
CA PRO A 163 23.68 10.47 -8.02
C PRO A 163 24.60 9.53 -7.23
N ASP A 164 25.13 8.52 -7.93
CA ASP A 164 26.16 7.59 -7.43
C ASP A 164 27.39 8.31 -6.86
#